data_AF-A0A6A2ZN35-F1
#
_entry.id   AF-A0A6A2ZN35-F1
#
_cell.length_a   1.000
_cell.length_b   1.000
_cell.length_c   1.000
_cell.angle_alpha   90.00
_cell.angle_beta   90.00
_cell.angle_gamma   90.00
#
_symmetry.space_group_name_H-M   'P 1'
#
loop_
_entity.id
_entity.type
_entity.pdbx_description
1 polymer ?
#
loop_
_entity_poly.entity_id
_entity_poly.type
_entity_poly.pdbx_seq_one_letter_code
_entity_poly.pdbx_strand_id
1 'polypeptide(L)'
;MGIEGIEGRKTMSNHVMEMLQVLGIEAARSCIINEIEATMSSHGMSIDIRHMMLLADVMTYRGEVLGITRYGIQKMGKGVLMLASFEKTGDHLFNASVNGRDDSIEGVTECIIMGIPMQLGTGILKVMQRTYAA
;
A
#
# COMPACT_ATOMS: atom_id res chain seq x y z
N MET A 1 15.11 21.48 -17.16
CA MET A 1 15.74 20.42 -17.99
C MET A 1 16.10 20.90 -19.40
N GLY A 2 15.31 21.75 -20.06
CA GLY A 2 15.60 22.23 -21.43
C GLY A 2 16.49 23.48 -21.52
N ILE A 3 17.31 23.77 -20.50
CA ILE A 3 18.17 24.97 -20.48
C ILE A 3 19.59 24.54 -20.85
N GLU A 4 20.26 25.35 -21.67
CA GLU A 4 21.63 25.11 -22.12
C GLU A 4 22.59 25.02 -20.92
N GLY A 5 23.46 24.01 -20.93
CA GLY A 5 24.39 23.73 -19.84
C GLY A 5 23.85 22.84 -18.72
N ILE A 6 22.55 22.50 -18.70
CA ILE A 6 21.95 21.58 -17.70
C ILE A 6 21.84 20.16 -18.26
N GLU A 7 22.38 19.18 -17.54
CA GLU A 7 22.23 17.77 -17.88
C GLU A 7 20.87 17.22 -17.41
N GLY A 8 19.87 17.29 -18.29
CA GLY A 8 18.49 16.89 -17.95
C GLY A 8 18.34 15.45 -17.47
N ARG A 9 19.19 14.52 -17.92
CA ARG A 9 19.13 13.09 -17.52
C ARG A 9 19.59 12.81 -16.10
N LYS A 10 20.35 13.73 -15.48
CA LYS A 10 20.81 13.62 -14.09
C LYS A 10 20.10 14.59 -13.14
N THR A 11 19.23 15.44 -13.67
CA THR A 11 18.49 16.39 -12.86
C THR A 11 17.42 15.64 -12.07
N MET A 12 17.41 15.81 -10.75
CA MET A 12 16.43 15.19 -9.84
C MET A 12 15.78 16.27 -8.95
N SER A 13 14.57 15.99 -8.46
CA SER A 13 13.86 16.80 -7.47
C SER A 13 13.47 15.89 -6.29
N ASN A 14 13.45 16.44 -5.08
CA ASN A 14 12.96 15.77 -3.88
C ASN A 14 11.42 15.85 -3.75
N HIS A 15 10.75 16.56 -4.66
CA HIS A 15 9.31 16.72 -4.65
C HIS A 15 8.62 15.59 -5.45
N VAL A 16 8.16 14.55 -4.74
CA VAL A 16 7.55 13.35 -5.35
C VAL A 16 6.42 13.66 -6.33
N MET A 17 5.54 14.63 -6.00
CA MET A 17 4.42 14.99 -6.88
C MET A 17 4.86 15.75 -8.13
N GLU A 18 6.00 16.44 -8.08
CA GLU A 18 6.58 17.11 -9.26
C GLU A 18 7.19 16.04 -10.19
N MET A 19 7.92 15.09 -9.61
CA MET A 19 8.47 13.95 -10.33
C MET A 19 7.36 13.15 -11.05
N LEU A 20 6.21 12.93 -10.38
CA LEU A 20 5.03 12.31 -10.99
C LEU A 20 4.54 13.09 -12.22
N GLN A 21 4.40 14.41 -12.09
CA GLN A 21 3.84 15.27 -13.15
C GLN A 21 4.78 15.42 -14.35
N VAL A 22 6.09 15.47 -14.13
CA VAL A 22 7.08 15.76 -15.17
C VAL A 22 7.65 14.48 -15.79
N LEU A 23 7.97 13.48 -14.97
CA LEU A 23 8.68 12.26 -15.39
C LEU A 23 7.84 10.98 -15.31
N GLY A 24 6.71 11.01 -14.60
CA GLY A 24 5.76 9.89 -14.50
C GLY A 24 5.87 9.06 -13.23
N ILE A 25 5.05 8.01 -13.16
CA ILE A 25 4.84 7.22 -11.93
C ILE A 25 6.08 6.45 -11.47
N GLU A 26 6.86 5.89 -12.38
CA GLU A 26 8.09 5.16 -12.04
C GLU A 26 9.17 6.10 -11.49
N ALA A 27 9.25 7.33 -12.02
CA ALA A 27 10.15 8.33 -11.49
C ALA A 27 9.73 8.76 -10.07
N ALA A 28 8.43 8.92 -9.83
CA ALA A 28 7.91 9.18 -8.49
C ALA A 28 8.18 8.02 -7.52
N ARG A 29 8.03 6.77 -7.97
CA ARG A 29 8.36 5.56 -7.19
C ARG A 29 9.83 5.53 -6.78
N SER A 30 10.75 5.75 -7.72
CA SER A 30 12.19 5.83 -7.42
C SER A 30 12.52 7.00 -6.49
N CYS A 31 11.85 8.14 -6.67
CA CYS A 31 11.99 9.30 -5.77
C CYS A 31 11.62 8.92 -4.33
N ILE A 32 10.49 8.23 -4.11
CA ILE A 32 10.06 7.78 -2.77
C ILE A 32 11.11 6.89 -2.12
N ILE A 33 11.66 5.91 -2.86
CA ILE A 33 12.68 4.99 -2.34
C ILE A 33 13.92 5.76 -1.89
N ASN A 34 14.44 6.65 -2.76
CA ASN A 34 15.66 7.40 -2.49
C ASN A 34 15.51 8.39 -1.32
N GLU A 35 14.37 9.08 -1.23
CA GLU A 35 14.11 10.05 -0.15
C GLU A 35 13.98 9.35 1.21
N ILE A 36 13.31 8.19 1.26
CA ILE A 36 13.21 7.39 2.49
C ILE A 36 14.59 6.85 2.88
N GLU A 37 15.35 6.32 1.94
CA GLU A 37 16.71 5.81 2.21
C GLU A 37 17.64 6.92 2.72
N ALA A 38 17.62 8.09 2.08
CA ALA A 38 18.41 9.25 2.48
C ALA A 38 18.05 9.72 3.90
N THR A 39 16.75 9.80 4.21
CA THR A 39 16.25 10.21 5.54
C THR A 39 16.60 9.19 6.62
N MET A 40 16.48 7.89 6.34
CA MET A 40 16.80 6.85 7.33
C MET A 40 18.30 6.78 7.59
N SER A 41 19.10 6.86 6.52
CA SER A 41 20.57 6.86 6.60
C SER A 41 21.09 8.09 7.35
N SER A 42 20.47 9.26 7.19
CA SER A 42 20.87 10.47 7.93
C SER A 42 20.67 10.33 9.45
N HIS A 43 19.78 9.45 9.89
CA HIS A 43 19.55 9.14 11.30
C HIS A 43 20.33 7.89 11.78
N GLY A 44 21.26 7.36 10.96
CA GLY A 44 22.05 6.18 11.29
C GLY A 44 21.26 4.87 11.27
N MET A 45 20.06 4.86 10.67
CA MET A 45 19.24 3.66 10.52
C MET A 45 19.49 3.02 9.17
N SER A 46 19.76 1.71 9.17
CA SER A 46 19.86 0.91 7.95
C SER A 46 18.60 0.06 7.79
N ILE A 47 17.92 0.21 6.66
CA ILE A 47 16.73 -0.56 6.29
C ILE A 47 17.04 -1.31 5.00
N ASP A 48 16.68 -2.59 4.95
CA ASP A 48 16.79 -3.36 3.72
C ASP A 48 15.90 -2.74 2.63
N ILE A 49 16.48 -2.53 1.45
CA ILE A 49 15.83 -1.90 0.30
C ILE A 49 14.51 -2.57 -0.09
N ARG A 50 14.35 -3.88 0.16
CA ARG A 50 13.11 -4.62 -0.15
C ARG A 50 11.90 -4.05 0.57
N HIS A 51 12.06 -3.54 1.79
CA HIS A 51 10.96 -2.90 2.52
C HIS A 51 10.56 -1.56 1.91
N MET A 52 11.54 -0.77 1.50
CA MET A 52 11.31 0.53 0.85
C MET A 52 10.70 0.35 -0.54
N MET A 53 11.16 -0.65 -1.30
CA MET A 53 10.57 -1.04 -2.58
C MET A 53 9.10 -1.43 -2.42
N LEU A 54 8.79 -2.32 -1.46
CA LEU A 54 7.41 -2.74 -1.21
C LEU A 54 6.50 -1.56 -0.85
N LEU A 55 6.99 -0.64 0.00
CA LEU A 55 6.24 0.55 0.37
C LEU A 55 5.98 1.45 -0.85
N ALA A 56 7.02 1.73 -1.64
CA ALA A 56 6.90 2.55 -2.85
C ALA A 56 5.95 1.92 -3.88
N ASP A 57 6.00 0.60 -4.06
CA ASP A 57 5.07 -0.15 -4.92
C ASP A 57 3.62 0.03 -4.43
N VAL A 58 3.37 -0.15 -3.13
CA VAL A 58 2.03 0.03 -2.53
C VAL A 58 1.53 1.46 -2.68
N MET A 59 2.42 2.45 -2.64
CA MET A 59 2.05 3.86 -2.84
C MET A 59 1.78 4.22 -4.29
N THR A 60 2.25 3.45 -5.28
CA THR A 60 2.26 3.85 -6.71
C THR A 60 1.54 2.88 -7.66
N TYR A 61 1.15 1.68 -7.23
CA TYR A 61 0.59 0.63 -8.11
C TYR A 61 -0.69 1.03 -8.87
N ARG A 62 -1.43 2.04 -8.41
CA ARG A 62 -2.66 2.53 -9.06
C ARG A 62 -2.41 3.55 -10.18
N GLY A 63 -1.16 3.91 -10.45
CA GLY A 63 -0.81 4.96 -11.41
C GLY A 63 -0.94 6.38 -10.85
N GLU A 64 -1.26 6.53 -9.56
CA GLU A 64 -1.21 7.77 -8.80
C GLU A 64 -0.44 7.54 -7.50
N VAL A 65 0.15 8.61 -6.94
CA VAL A 65 0.87 8.53 -5.65
C VAL A 65 -0.16 8.64 -4.52
N LEU A 66 -0.42 7.52 -3.84
CA LEU A 66 -1.30 7.43 -2.68
C LEU A 66 -0.48 7.40 -1.39
N GLY A 67 -0.63 8.44 -0.56
CA GLY A 67 -0.01 8.48 0.76
C GLY A 67 -0.58 7.44 1.72
N ILE A 68 0.23 6.95 2.66
CA ILE A 68 -0.21 6.05 3.74
C ILE A 68 -0.91 6.87 4.83
N THR A 69 -2.11 7.36 4.50
CA THR A 69 -2.98 8.16 5.37
C THR A 69 -4.41 7.66 5.23
N ARG A 70 -5.31 8.11 6.13
CA ARG A 70 -6.74 7.77 6.06
C ARG A 70 -7.37 8.04 4.68
N TYR A 71 -6.94 9.11 4.01
CA TYR A 71 -7.46 9.49 2.70
C TYR A 71 -6.87 8.65 1.57
N GLY A 72 -5.58 8.29 1.67
CA GLY A 72 -4.92 7.47 0.65
C GLY A 72 -5.33 6.00 0.72
N ILE A 73 -5.45 5.43 1.92
CA ILE A 73 -5.85 4.02 2.12
C ILE A 73 -7.30 3.80 1.65
N GLN A 74 -8.20 4.76 1.88
CA GLN A 74 -9.57 4.71 1.34
C GLN A 74 -9.62 4.56 -0.18
N LYS A 75 -8.66 5.16 -0.89
CA LYS A 75 -8.55 5.06 -2.35
C LYS A 75 -7.89 3.76 -2.82
N MET A 76 -7.30 2.95 -1.94
CA MET A 76 -6.64 1.69 -2.33
C MET A 76 -7.61 0.53 -2.58
N GLY A 77 -8.92 0.72 -2.43
CA GLY A 77 -9.93 -0.28 -2.79
C GLY A 77 -9.98 -1.48 -1.84
N LYS A 78 -10.00 -1.22 -0.53
CA LYS A 78 -10.05 -2.27 0.50
C LYS A 78 -11.46 -2.48 1.05
N GLY A 79 -11.67 -3.61 1.75
CA GLY A 79 -12.93 -4.00 2.38
C GLY A 79 -13.47 -2.94 3.34
N VAL A 80 -14.78 -2.93 3.52
CA VAL A 80 -15.47 -1.96 4.40
C VAL A 80 -14.99 -2.11 5.84
N LEU A 81 -14.87 -3.35 6.31
CA LEU A 81 -14.43 -3.65 7.67
C LEU A 81 -12.97 -3.24 7.90
N MET A 82 -12.11 -3.45 6.90
CA MET A 82 -10.73 -2.98 6.95
C MET A 82 -10.65 -1.45 7.01
N LEU A 83 -11.40 -0.73 6.18
CA LEU A 83 -11.44 0.74 6.21
C LEU A 83 -11.97 1.26 7.55
N ALA A 84 -13.03 0.64 8.08
CA ALA A 84 -13.63 1.00 9.36
C ALA A 84 -12.69 0.79 10.56
N SER A 85 -11.74 -0.15 10.47
CA SER A 85 -10.73 -0.42 11.50
C SER A 85 -9.60 0.62 11.55
N PHE A 86 -9.32 1.30 10.44
CA PHE A 86 -8.19 2.22 10.37
C PHE A 86 -8.53 3.56 11.01
N GLU A 87 -9.63 4.20 10.58
CA GLU A 87 -10.24 5.40 11.19
C GLU A 87 -11.71 5.54 10.74
N LYS A 88 -12.47 6.48 11.31
CA LYS A 88 -13.84 6.85 10.88
C LYS A 88 -14.82 5.66 10.74
N THR A 89 -14.84 4.79 11.73
CA THR A 89 -15.65 3.56 11.74
C THR A 89 -17.14 3.80 11.42
N GLY A 90 -17.77 4.78 12.08
CA GLY A 90 -19.19 5.09 11.89
C GLY A 90 -19.51 5.56 10.47
N ASP A 91 -18.71 6.47 9.91
CA ASP A 91 -18.90 6.98 8.55
C ASP A 91 -18.77 5.85 7.52
N HIS A 92 -17.80 4.95 7.69
CA HIS A 92 -17.59 3.84 6.77
C HIS A 92 -18.73 2.83 6.80
N LEU A 93 -19.18 2.44 8.00
CA LEU A 93 -20.29 1.51 8.15
C LEU A 93 -21.62 2.10 7.69
N PHE A 94 -21.88 3.38 7.99
CA PHE A 94 -23.08 4.08 7.54
C PHE A 94 -23.13 4.20 6.01
N ASN A 95 -22.03 4.63 5.39
CA ASN A 95 -21.99 4.72 3.93
C ASN A 95 -22.08 3.33 3.28
N ALA A 96 -21.50 2.30 3.88
CA ALA A 96 -21.60 0.94 3.37
C ALA A 96 -23.03 0.40 3.46
N SER A 97 -23.74 0.64 4.58
CA SER A 97 -25.12 0.19 4.75
C SER A 97 -26.09 0.91 3.81
N VAL A 98 -25.92 2.22 3.61
CA VAL A 98 -26.71 3.01 2.66
C VAL A 98 -26.50 2.56 1.22
N ASN A 99 -25.27 2.20 0.84
CA ASN A 99 -24.93 1.77 -0.52
C ASN A 99 -25.06 0.25 -0.73
N GLY A 100 -25.44 -0.52 0.28
CA GLY A 100 -25.53 -1.99 0.20
C GLY A 100 -24.21 -2.65 -0.20
N ARG A 101 -23.07 -2.19 0.35
CA ARG A 101 -21.76 -2.79 0.05
C ARG A 101 -21.57 -4.12 0.79
N ASP A 102 -21.13 -5.12 0.05
CA ASP A 102 -20.71 -6.40 0.60
C ASP A 102 -19.19 -6.45 0.82
N ASP A 103 -18.77 -7.17 1.86
CA ASP A 103 -17.36 -7.42 2.18
C ASP A 103 -17.08 -8.93 2.05
N SER A 104 -16.07 -9.29 1.26
CA SER A 104 -15.73 -10.69 0.97
C SER A 104 -14.97 -11.38 2.12
N ILE A 105 -14.56 -10.65 3.15
CA ILE A 105 -13.86 -11.19 4.34
C ILE A 105 -12.59 -11.99 3.96
N GLU A 106 -11.88 -11.53 2.94
CA GLU A 106 -10.63 -12.17 2.48
C GLU A 106 -9.39 -11.55 3.13
N GLY A 107 -9.50 -10.31 3.61
CA GLY A 107 -8.41 -9.60 4.24
C GLY A 107 -8.16 -10.05 5.68
N VAL A 108 -6.97 -9.72 6.16
CA VAL A 108 -6.50 -10.08 7.52
C VAL A 108 -7.39 -9.45 8.59
N THR A 109 -7.71 -8.16 8.46
CA THR A 109 -8.51 -7.43 9.45
C THR A 109 -9.91 -8.01 9.55
N GLU A 110 -10.54 -8.26 8.40
CA GLU A 110 -11.89 -8.77 8.31
C GLU A 110 -12.00 -10.17 8.91
N CYS A 111 -11.01 -11.04 8.63
CA CYS A 111 -10.94 -12.37 9.23
C CYS A 111 -10.81 -12.31 10.77
N ILE A 112 -9.98 -11.39 11.28
CA ILE A 112 -9.80 -11.19 12.73
C ILE A 112 -11.10 -10.73 13.38
N ILE A 113 -11.80 -9.76 12.79
CA ILE A 113 -13.08 -9.24 13.30
C ILE A 113 -14.13 -10.36 13.34
N MET A 114 -14.18 -11.20 12.31
CA MET A 114 -15.15 -12.29 12.18
C MET A 114 -14.76 -13.55 12.95
N GLY A 115 -13.56 -13.61 13.53
CA GLY A 115 -13.07 -14.79 14.25
C GLY A 115 -12.84 -16.01 13.37
N ILE A 116 -12.58 -15.82 12.06
CA ILE A 116 -12.31 -16.90 11.12
C ILE A 116 -10.80 -17.02 10.82
N PRO A 117 -10.29 -18.22 10.50
CA PRO A 117 -8.87 -18.39 10.15
C PRO A 117 -8.49 -17.61 8.89
N MET A 118 -7.54 -16.69 9.02
CA MET A 118 -7.00 -15.91 7.91
C MET A 118 -6.20 -16.79 6.93
N GLN A 119 -6.30 -16.51 5.62
CA GLN A 119 -5.57 -17.20 4.56
C GLN A 119 -4.12 -16.69 4.42
N LEU A 120 -3.37 -16.63 5.53
CA LEU A 120 -1.99 -16.16 5.57
C LEU A 120 -1.11 -17.11 6.41
N GLY A 121 0.15 -17.27 6.01
CA GLY A 121 1.10 -18.13 6.70
C GLY A 121 0.61 -19.57 6.78
N THR A 122 0.45 -20.08 8.00
CA THR A 122 -0.06 -21.45 8.25
C THR A 122 -1.50 -21.66 7.80
N GLY A 123 -2.30 -20.59 7.68
CA GLY A 123 -3.70 -20.66 7.25
C GLY A 123 -3.89 -20.78 5.73
N ILE A 124 -2.82 -20.67 4.93
CA ILE A 124 -2.87 -20.78 3.46
C ILE A 124 -3.24 -22.21 3.00
N LEU A 125 -2.93 -23.21 3.82
CA LEU A 125 -3.13 -24.62 3.49
C LEU A 125 -4.12 -25.24 4.48
N LYS A 126 -5.09 -25.99 3.95
CA LYS A 126 -5.98 -26.82 4.77
C LYS A 126 -5.42 -28.23 4.86
N VAL A 127 -5.31 -28.74 6.07
CA VAL A 127 -4.91 -30.12 6.32
C VAL A 127 -6.13 -31.02 6.18
N MET A 128 -6.03 -32.01 5.31
CA MET A 128 -7.06 -33.04 5.12
C MET A 128 -6.61 -34.33 5.80
N GLN A 129 -7.51 -34.96 6.56
CA GLN A 129 -7.25 -36.28 7.11
C GLN A 129 -7.23 -37.31 5.97
N ARG A 130 -6.18 -38.12 5.90
CA ARG A 130 -6.10 -39.23 4.95
C ARG A 130 -7.09 -40.31 5.37
N THR A 131 -8.18 -40.47 4.61
CA THR A 131 -9.13 -41.58 4.80
C THR A 131 -8.65 -42.79 3.98
N TYR A 132 -8.53 -43.95 4.63
CA TYR A 132 -8.35 -45.22 3.93
C TYR A 132 -9.75 -45.77 3.64
N ALA A 133 -10.06 -46.00 2.36
CA ALA A 133 -11.24 -46.78 1.99
C ALA A 133 -10.99 -48.23 2.45
N ALA A 134 -11.93 -48.77 3.23
CA ALA A 134 -11.96 -50.18 3.62
C ALA A 134 -12.35 -51.06 2.44
#